data_AF-A0A173LMX8-F1
#
_entry.id   AF-A0A173LMX8-F1
#
_cell.length_a   1.000
_cell.length_b   1.000
_cell.length_c   1.000
_cell.angle_alpha   90.00
_cell.angle_beta   90.00
_cell.angle_gamma   90.00
#
_symmetry.space_group_name_H-M   'P 1'
#
loop_
_entity.id
_entity.type
_entity.pdbx_description
1 polymer ?
#
loop_
_entity_poly.entity_id
_entity_poly.type
_entity_poly.pdbx_seq_one_letter_code
_entity_poly.pdbx_strand_id
1 'polypeptide(L)'
;MELGAEAGSLMYPTSNELPCPNRGFCSFNRFETGNIYWSPTTNAQAVWGAIFQEYGRQGYENGRFGLPTTSEFDTPDGKQVNFEGGWIRWIRNTGALITS
;
A
#
# COMPACT_ATOMS: atom_id res chain seq x y z
N MET A 1 -12.11 11.51 17.05
CA MET A 1 -11.74 10.14 16.61
C MET A 1 -10.52 10.32 15.73
N GLU A 2 -9.36 10.20 16.34
CA GLU A 2 -8.08 10.69 15.82
C GLU A 2 -7.30 9.50 15.24
N LEU A 3 -7.08 9.51 13.91
CA LEU A 3 -6.20 8.55 13.24
C LEU A 3 -4.74 9.02 13.44
N GLY A 4 -4.25 8.85 14.66
CA GLY A 4 -3.02 9.50 15.17
C GLY A 4 -1.75 8.66 15.21
N ALA A 5 -1.64 7.54 14.47
CA ALA A 5 -0.42 6.71 14.54
C ALA A 5 0.19 6.34 13.17
N GLU A 6 -0.58 6.29 12.10
CA GLU A 6 -0.11 5.80 10.78
C GLU A 6 0.33 6.95 9.85
N ALA A 7 -0.05 8.19 10.16
CA ALA A 7 0.33 9.38 9.39
C ALA A 7 1.81 9.78 9.54
N GLY A 8 2.49 9.28 10.58
CA GLY A 8 3.89 9.65 10.88
C GLY A 8 4.91 9.24 9.82
N SER A 9 4.57 8.28 8.94
CA SER A 9 5.49 7.74 7.92
C SER A 9 5.10 8.07 6.47
N LEU A 10 3.87 8.56 6.24
CA LEU A 10 3.35 8.84 4.89
C LEU A 10 3.67 10.26 4.39
N MET A 11 4.09 11.17 5.27
CA MET A 11 4.20 12.62 5.00
C MET A 11 2.86 13.22 4.47
N TYR A 12 2.85 14.48 4.03
CA TYR A 12 1.59 15.22 3.80
C TYR A 12 0.75 14.65 2.63
N PRO A 13 -0.59 14.74 2.69
CA PRO A 13 -1.43 14.38 1.55
C PRO A 13 -1.13 15.29 0.36
N THR A 14 -0.86 14.68 -0.79
CA THR A 14 -0.60 15.39 -2.06
C THR A 14 -1.85 15.48 -2.94
N SER A 15 -2.90 14.73 -2.61
CA SER A 15 -4.18 14.76 -3.33
C SER A 15 -5.37 14.58 -2.39
N ASN A 16 -6.54 15.03 -2.86
CA ASN A 16 -7.84 14.57 -2.39
C ASN A 16 -8.09 13.10 -2.79
N GLU A 17 -9.23 12.54 -2.40
CA GLU A 17 -9.64 11.18 -2.78
C GLU A 17 -9.83 11.08 -4.30
N LEU A 18 -9.15 10.10 -4.92
CA LEU A 18 -9.22 9.78 -6.34
C LEU A 18 -9.87 8.40 -6.52
N PRO A 19 -10.74 8.22 -7.52
CA PRO A 19 -11.21 6.87 -7.84
C PRO A 19 -10.04 6.02 -8.36
N CYS A 20 -10.03 4.74 -8.01
CA CYS A 20 -9.12 3.79 -8.65
C CYS A 20 -9.46 3.69 -10.15
N PRO A 21 -8.51 3.95 -11.06
CA PRO A 21 -8.74 3.81 -12.48
C PRO A 21 -9.12 2.37 -12.82
N ASN A 22 -10.13 2.20 -13.66
CA ASN A 22 -10.64 0.91 -14.17
C ASN A 22 -11.18 -0.09 -13.14
N ARG A 23 -11.29 0.28 -11.85
CA ARG A 23 -11.84 -0.61 -10.82
C ARG A 23 -13.17 -0.18 -10.23
N GLY A 24 -13.62 1.07 -10.35
CA GLY A 24 -15.01 1.51 -10.07
C GLY A 24 -15.56 1.32 -8.64
N PHE A 25 -14.96 0.49 -7.79
CA PHE A 25 -15.38 0.17 -6.43
C PHE A 25 -14.35 0.54 -5.36
N CYS A 26 -13.25 1.22 -5.76
CA CYS A 26 -12.23 1.67 -4.82
C CYS A 26 -11.80 3.11 -5.10
N SER A 27 -11.24 3.72 -4.06
CA SER A 27 -10.65 5.06 -4.08
C SER A 27 -9.27 5.03 -3.44
N PHE A 28 -8.45 6.05 -3.68
CA PHE A 28 -7.17 6.22 -2.99
C PHE A 28 -6.83 7.69 -2.76
N ASN A 29 -6.03 7.95 -1.74
CA ASN A 29 -5.35 9.22 -1.52
C ASN A 29 -3.87 9.06 -1.81
N ARG A 30 -3.29 10.03 -2.54
CA ARG A 30 -1.86 10.06 -2.83
C ARG A 30 -1.11 10.84 -1.76
N PHE A 31 -0.03 10.24 -1.27
CA PHE A 31 0.95 10.85 -0.39
C PHE A 31 2.30 10.88 -1.09
N GLU A 32 3.25 11.66 -0.56
CA GLU A 32 4.58 11.80 -1.18
C GLU A 32 5.33 10.46 -1.27
N THR A 33 5.16 9.60 -0.26
CA THR A 33 5.90 8.34 -0.13
C THR A 33 5.03 7.09 -0.26
N GLY A 34 3.75 7.26 -0.57
CA GLY A 34 2.79 6.15 -0.57
C GLY A 34 1.39 6.56 -0.96
N ASN A 35 0.48 5.59 -0.90
CA ASN A 35 -0.95 5.81 -1.10
C ASN A 35 -1.73 5.12 0.03
N ILE A 36 -2.87 5.69 0.38
CA ILE A 36 -3.91 4.99 1.16
C ILE A 36 -4.99 4.56 0.18
N TYR A 37 -5.25 3.26 0.09
CA TYR A 37 -6.31 2.68 -0.74
C TYR A 37 -7.51 2.34 0.12
N TRP A 38 -8.71 2.64 -0.35
CA TRP A 38 -9.96 2.26 0.29
C TRP A 38 -10.82 1.42 -0.64
N SER A 39 -11.41 0.36 -0.12
CA SER A 39 -12.47 -0.41 -0.77
C SER A 39 -13.49 -0.91 0.27
N PRO A 40 -14.73 -1.25 -0.14
CA PRO A 40 -15.73 -1.76 0.81
C PRO A 40 -15.34 -3.11 1.42
N THR A 41 -14.47 -3.89 0.78
CA THR A 41 -14.05 -5.21 1.26
C THR A 41 -12.84 -5.13 2.18
N THR A 42 -11.93 -4.17 1.96
CA THR A 42 -10.65 -4.07 2.69
C THR A 42 -10.53 -2.87 3.62
N ASN A 43 -11.48 -1.92 3.61
CA ASN A 43 -11.32 -0.62 4.29
C ASN A 43 -10.05 0.12 3.83
N ALA A 44 -9.62 1.14 4.58
CA ALA A 44 -8.42 1.91 4.29
C ALA A 44 -7.15 1.08 4.59
N GLN A 45 -6.26 0.97 3.60
CA GLN A 45 -4.99 0.27 3.69
C GLN A 45 -3.87 1.15 3.15
N ALA A 46 -2.84 1.39 3.97
CA ALA A 46 -1.70 2.23 3.64
C ALA A 46 -0.55 1.41 3.04
N VAL A 47 -0.04 1.83 1.89
CA VAL A 47 1.13 1.23 1.23
C VAL A 47 2.14 2.33 0.94
N TRP A 48 3.38 2.16 1.41
CA TRP A 48 4.39 3.22 1.35
C TRP A 48 5.81 2.67 1.22
N GLY A 49 6.79 3.56 1.07
CA GLY A 49 8.20 3.24 1.08
C GLY A 49 8.63 2.28 -0.04
N ALA A 50 9.56 1.38 0.27
CA ALA A 50 10.12 0.43 -0.71
C ALA A 50 9.04 -0.52 -1.28
N ILE A 51 8.09 -0.95 -0.45
CA ILE A 51 6.99 -1.82 -0.88
C ILE A 51 6.10 -1.08 -1.89
N PHE A 52 5.78 0.19 -1.65
CA PHE A 52 5.00 0.99 -2.60
C PHE A 52 5.72 1.22 -3.93
N GLN A 53 7.05 1.44 -3.90
CA GLN A 53 7.84 1.58 -5.12
C GLN A 53 7.78 0.31 -5.97
N GLU A 54 7.91 -0.87 -5.34
CA GLU A 54 7.79 -2.15 -6.05
C GLU A 54 6.37 -2.41 -6.55
N TYR A 55 5.36 -2.12 -5.73
CA TYR A 55 3.95 -2.19 -6.13
C TYR A 55 3.68 -1.32 -7.38
N GLY A 56 4.28 -0.13 -7.44
CA GLY A 56 4.21 0.75 -8.61
C GLY A 56 4.89 0.20 -9.86
N ARG A 57 6.07 -0.42 -9.71
CA ARG A 57 6.75 -1.12 -10.82
C ARG A 57 5.91 -2.27 -11.38
N GLN A 58 5.02 -2.82 -10.58
CA GLN A 58 4.17 -3.96 -10.92
C GLN A 58 2.78 -3.54 -11.41
N GLY A 59 2.53 -2.25 -11.59
CA GLY A 59 1.30 -1.69 -12.16
C GLY A 59 0.24 -1.24 -11.15
N TYR A 60 0.60 -1.10 -9.88
CA TYR A 60 -0.31 -0.72 -8.79
C TYR A 60 -1.57 -1.61 -8.76
N GLU A 61 -2.75 -1.02 -8.49
CA GLU A 61 -4.02 -1.73 -8.34
C GLU A 61 -4.52 -2.37 -9.65
N ASN A 62 -4.00 -1.90 -10.78
CA ASN A 62 -4.28 -2.47 -12.09
C ASN A 62 -3.28 -3.57 -12.48
N GLY A 63 -2.23 -3.78 -11.67
CA GLY A 63 -1.20 -4.78 -11.85
C GLY A 63 -1.59 -6.16 -11.31
N ARG A 64 -0.62 -7.07 -11.33
CA ARG A 64 -0.81 -8.48 -10.93
C ARG A 64 -1.26 -8.67 -9.48
N PHE A 65 -0.93 -7.71 -8.60
CA PHE A 65 -1.24 -7.79 -7.18
C PHE A 65 -2.66 -7.34 -6.86
N GLY A 66 -3.26 -6.47 -7.67
CA GLY A 66 -4.53 -5.83 -7.33
C GLY A 66 -4.42 -4.94 -6.08
N LEU A 67 -5.54 -4.77 -5.38
CA LEU A 67 -5.61 -3.89 -4.22
C LEU A 67 -4.90 -4.45 -2.99
N PRO A 68 -4.36 -3.59 -2.11
CA PRO A 68 -3.90 -4.01 -0.81
C PRO A 68 -5.06 -4.50 0.06
N THR A 69 -4.83 -5.61 0.75
CA THR A 69 -5.74 -6.21 1.73
C THR A 69 -5.29 -5.94 3.17
N THR A 70 -4.06 -5.45 3.35
CA THR A 70 -3.51 -4.99 4.63
C THR A 70 -2.69 -3.72 4.43
N SER A 71 -2.55 -2.91 5.48
CA SER A 71 -1.47 -1.96 5.64
C SER A 71 -0.16 -2.73 5.86
N GLU A 72 0.97 -2.03 5.82
CA GLU A 72 2.25 -2.63 6.17
C GLU A 72 2.25 -3.18 7.60
N PHE A 73 2.63 -4.44 7.78
CA PHE A 73 2.76 -5.09 9.09
C PHE A 73 4.15 -5.73 9.28
N ASP A 74 4.56 -5.89 10.53
CA ASP A 74 5.83 -6.52 10.89
C ASP A 74 5.83 -8.03 10.61
N THR A 75 6.96 -8.50 10.09
CA THR A 75 7.31 -9.91 9.96
C THR A 75 8.63 -10.16 10.68
N PRO A 76 9.00 -11.42 11.00
CA PRO A 76 10.27 -11.71 11.68
C PRO A 76 11.50 -11.17 10.94
N ASP A 77 11.45 -11.14 9.62
CA ASP A 77 12.54 -10.76 8.72
C ASP A 77 12.39 -9.34 8.13
N GLY A 78 11.26 -8.65 8.36
CA GLY A 78 11.08 -7.26 7.93
C GLY A 78 9.62 -6.81 7.93
N LYS A 79 9.12 -6.32 6.79
CA LYS A 79 7.79 -5.73 6.65
C LYS A 79 7.06 -6.31 5.45
N GLN A 80 5.75 -6.51 5.54
CA GLN A 80 4.95 -7.06 4.43
C GLN A 80 3.64 -6.29 4.24
N VAL A 81 3.20 -6.24 2.99
CA VAL A 81 1.84 -5.87 2.59
C VAL A 81 1.24 -7.04 1.81
N ASN A 82 0.01 -7.41 2.16
CA ASN A 82 -0.77 -8.36 1.38
C ASN A 82 -1.65 -7.61 0.38
N PHE A 83 -1.85 -8.23 -0.77
CA PHE A 83 -2.68 -7.77 -1.87
C PHE A 83 -3.63 -8.89 -2.28
N GLU A 84 -4.64 -8.58 -3.09
CA GLU A 84 -5.59 -9.59 -3.62
C GLU A 84 -4.88 -10.75 -4.34
N GLY A 85 -3.81 -10.44 -5.09
CA GLY A 85 -3.07 -11.37 -5.92
C GLY A 85 -1.76 -11.88 -5.32
N GLY A 86 -1.45 -11.61 -4.05
CA GLY A 86 -0.20 -12.05 -3.42
C GLY A 86 0.30 -11.11 -2.33
N TRP A 87 1.61 -11.04 -2.16
CA TRP A 87 2.23 -10.14 -1.18
C TRP A 87 3.57 -9.62 -1.68
N ILE A 88 3.97 -8.48 -1.13
CA ILE A 88 5.32 -7.92 -1.27
C ILE A 88 5.90 -7.77 0.13
N ARG A 89 7.10 -8.30 0.33
CA ARG A 89 7.84 -8.23 1.59
C ARG A 89 9.16 -7.52 1.40
N TRP A 90 9.45 -6.58 2.29
CA TRP A 90 10.76 -5.99 2.45
C TRP A 90 11.54 -6.68 3.57
N ILE A 91 12.79 -7.05 3.31
CA ILE A 91 13.69 -7.70 4.26
C ILE A 91 14.56 -6.66 4.96
N ARG A 92 14.47 -6.60 6.30
CA ARG A 92 15.11 -5.55 7.11
C ARG A 92 16.63 -5.52 7.00
N ASN A 93 17.25 -6.70 6.94
CA ASN A 93 18.71 -6.81 7.00
C ASN A 93 19.40 -6.57 5.65
N THR A 94 18.69 -6.73 4.53
CA THR A 94 19.28 -6.67 3.19
C THR A 94 18.66 -5.57 2.32
N GLY A 95 17.51 -5.04 2.71
CA GLY A 95 16.71 -4.16 1.87
C GLY A 95 16.02 -4.88 0.70
N ALA A 96 16.12 -6.21 0.61
CA ALA A 96 15.56 -6.97 -0.50
C ALA A 96 14.03 -6.92 -0.50
N LEU A 97 13.45 -6.87 -1.70
CA LEU A 97 12.03 -7.02 -1.91
C LEU A 97 11.75 -8.42 -2.47
N ILE A 98 10.86 -9.15 -1.82
CA ILE A 98 10.41 -10.47 -2.22
C ILE A 98 8.93 -10.38 -2.56
N THR A 99 8.54 -11.04 -3.65
CA THR A 99 7.16 -11.11 -4.10
C THR A 99 6.70 -12.55 -4.20
N SER A 100 5.43 -12.81 -3.88
CA SER A 100 4.75 -14.05 -4.30
C SER A 100 4.22 -13.99 -5.72
#